data_AF-R4K544-F1
#
_entry.id   AF-R4K544-F1
#
_cell.length_a   1.000
_cell.length_b   1.000
_cell.length_c   1.000
_cell.angle_alpha   90.00
_cell.angle_beta   90.00
_cell.angle_gamma   90.00
#
_symmetry.space_group_name_H-M   'P 1'
#
loop_
_entity.id
_entity.type
_entity.pdbx_description
1 polymer ?
#
loop_
_entity_poly.entity_id
_entity_poly.type
_entity_poly.pdbx_seq_one_letter_code
_entity_poly.pdbx_strand_id
1 'polypeptide(L)'
;MQKLKSNKAGFTIIEVMCALSIFTLMFITGISIRLSTVKMKAYNDQMEKYTVYVNQVRSEILSNVSDEEIKSMLNLGEVYIEEAKLNSEAIKQNKILEIVTITVPQKKQYMKISLYSGSLITVNLNLYMNILGKEESISCKFYKSVEKK
;
A
#
# COMPACT_ATOMS: atom_id res chain seq x y z
N MET A 1 -49.00 -55.26 -10.97
CA MET A 1 -48.90 -53.85 -10.55
C MET A 1 -48.24 -53.81 -9.16
N GLN A 2 -46.90 -53.84 -9.12
CA GLN A 2 -46.14 -53.87 -7.86
C GLN A 2 -46.11 -52.46 -7.27
N LYS A 3 -46.87 -52.22 -6.19
CA LYS A 3 -46.76 -51.00 -5.38
C LYS A 3 -45.41 -51.05 -4.64
N LEU A 4 -44.44 -50.29 -5.10
CA LEU A 4 -43.24 -49.97 -4.34
C LEU A 4 -43.68 -49.34 -3.00
N LYS A 5 -43.50 -50.09 -1.90
CA LYS A 5 -43.63 -49.56 -0.54
C LYS A 5 -42.53 -48.50 -0.37
N SER A 6 -42.87 -47.23 -0.57
CA SER A 6 -41.97 -46.10 -0.34
C SER A 6 -41.55 -46.08 1.13
N ASN A 7 -40.28 -46.40 1.39
CA ASN A 7 -39.71 -46.37 2.73
C ASN A 7 -39.46 -44.90 3.09
N LYS A 8 -40.45 -44.25 3.71
CA LYS A 8 -40.46 -42.79 4.01
C LYS A 8 -39.17 -42.30 4.68
N ALA A 9 -38.56 -43.13 5.53
CA ALA A 9 -37.31 -42.82 6.22
C ALA A 9 -36.12 -42.57 5.26
N GLY A 10 -36.04 -43.29 4.14
CA GLY A 10 -34.96 -43.12 3.15
C GLY A 10 -35.04 -41.78 2.42
N PHE A 11 -36.26 -41.33 2.08
CA PHE A 11 -36.48 -40.01 1.47
C PHE A 11 -36.14 -38.87 2.44
N THR A 12 -36.48 -39.01 3.73
CA THR A 12 -36.10 -38.03 4.77
C THR A 12 -34.59 -37.92 4.95
N ILE A 13 -33.85 -39.03 4.89
CA ILE A 13 -32.37 -39.01 4.99
C ILE A 13 -31.76 -38.24 3.82
N ILE A 14 -32.23 -38.49 2.58
CA ILE A 14 -31.73 -37.79 1.38
C ILE A 14 -31.99 -36.28 1.48
N GLU A 15 -33.18 -35.89 1.92
CA GLU A 15 -33.55 -34.48 2.09
C GLU A 15 -32.65 -33.76 3.10
N VAL A 16 -32.37 -34.41 4.24
CA VAL A 16 -31.45 -33.89 5.26
C VAL A 16 -30.03 -33.76 4.71
N MET A 17 -29.55 -34.75 3.94
CA MET A 17 -28.21 -34.68 3.33
C MET A 17 -28.10 -33.56 2.29
N CYS A 18 -29.14 -33.34 1.48
CA CYS A 18 -29.21 -32.23 0.54
C CYS A 18 -29.20 -30.88 1.26
N ALA A 19 -30.00 -30.73 2.32
CA ALA A 19 -30.04 -29.51 3.12
C ALA A 19 -28.68 -29.19 3.78
N LEU A 20 -28.02 -30.21 4.36
CA LEU A 20 -26.67 -30.07 4.92
C LEU A 20 -25.64 -29.68 3.87
N SER A 21 -25.71 -30.27 2.67
CA SER A 21 -24.79 -29.95 1.58
C SER A 21 -24.93 -28.50 1.12
N ILE A 22 -26.16 -28.02 0.94
CA ILE A 22 -26.43 -26.62 0.59
C ILE A 22 -25.95 -25.69 1.71
N PHE A 23 -26.23 -26.02 2.96
CA PHE A 23 -25.78 -25.24 4.11
C PHE A 23 -24.26 -25.14 4.18
N THR A 24 -23.53 -26.25 4.04
CA THR A 24 -22.06 -26.25 4.07
C THR A 24 -21.46 -25.42 2.94
N LEU A 25 -22.00 -25.50 1.72
CA LEU A 25 -21.58 -24.67 0.60
C LEU A 25 -21.77 -23.18 0.89
N MET A 26 -22.95 -22.79 1.39
CA MET A 26 -23.22 -21.41 1.78
C MET A 26 -22.31 -20.94 2.91
N PHE A 27 -22.05 -21.80 3.89
CA PHE A 27 -21.23 -21.49 5.05
C PHE A 27 -19.76 -21.29 4.67
N ILE A 28 -19.17 -22.19 3.88
CA ILE A 28 -17.79 -22.08 3.39
C ILE A 28 -17.64 -20.83 2.51
N THR A 29 -18.63 -20.56 1.66
CA THR A 29 -18.65 -19.35 0.84
C THR A 29 -18.70 -18.09 1.71
N GLY A 30 -19.57 -18.07 2.73
CA GLY A 30 -19.68 -16.96 3.68
C GLY A 30 -18.37 -16.69 4.43
N ILE A 31 -17.70 -17.75 4.90
CA ILE A 31 -16.37 -17.64 5.54
C ILE A 31 -15.33 -17.09 4.54
N SER A 32 -15.32 -17.60 3.31
CA SER A 32 -14.37 -17.18 2.28
C SER A 32 -14.52 -15.70 1.91
N ILE A 33 -15.76 -15.22 1.84
CA ILE A 33 -16.06 -13.80 1.65
C ILE A 33 -15.54 -13.00 2.84
N ARG A 34 -15.83 -13.40 4.08
CA ARG A 34 -15.36 -12.70 5.28
C ARG A 34 -13.85 -12.61 5.35
N LEU A 35 -13.14 -13.71 5.05
CA LEU A 35 -11.68 -13.71 4.98
C LEU A 35 -11.16 -12.76 3.91
N SER A 36 -11.80 -12.73 2.74
CA SER A 36 -11.44 -11.80 1.67
C SER A 36 -11.67 -10.34 2.07
N THR A 37 -12.78 -10.04 2.76
CA THR A 37 -13.07 -8.70 3.30
C THR A 37 -12.02 -8.26 4.32
N VAL A 38 -11.60 -9.15 5.22
CA VAL A 38 -10.54 -8.85 6.20
C VAL A 38 -9.22 -8.55 5.50
N LYS A 39 -8.84 -9.37 4.50
CA LYS A 39 -7.62 -9.13 3.70
C LYS A 39 -7.69 -7.79 2.96
N MET A 40 -8.84 -7.48 2.35
CA MET A 40 -9.05 -6.23 1.63
C MET A 40 -8.99 -5.02 2.56
N LYS A 41 -9.56 -5.12 3.77
CA LYS A 41 -9.44 -4.07 4.79
C LYS A 41 -7.98 -3.87 5.21
N ALA A 42 -7.27 -4.94 5.55
CA ALA A 42 -5.85 -4.85 5.92
C ALA A 42 -4.98 -4.25 4.81
N TYR A 43 -5.26 -4.59 3.56
CA TYR A 43 -4.62 -3.99 2.38
C TYR A 43 -4.90 -2.49 2.31
N ASN A 44 -6.16 -2.08 2.42
CA ASN A 44 -6.57 -0.67 2.33
C ASN A 44 -5.96 0.16 3.46
N ASP A 45 -5.98 -0.35 4.70
CA ASP A 45 -5.42 0.34 5.87
C ASP A 45 -3.91 0.58 5.67
N GLN A 46 -3.18 -0.41 5.12
CA GLN A 46 -1.75 -0.24 4.79
C GLN A 46 -1.54 0.74 3.63
N MET A 47 -2.32 0.62 2.56
CA MET A 47 -2.23 1.51 1.40
C MET A 47 -2.50 2.98 1.78
N GLU A 48 -3.52 3.22 2.63
CA GLU A 48 -3.83 4.55 3.16
C GLU A 48 -2.66 5.10 3.98
N LYS A 49 -2.12 4.31 4.91
CA LYS A 49 -0.94 4.67 5.72
C LYS A 49 0.25 5.10 4.83
N TYR A 50 0.56 4.31 3.81
CA TYR A 50 1.67 4.62 2.89
C TYR A 50 1.39 5.83 2.00
N THR A 51 0.14 6.02 1.57
CA THR A 51 -0.29 7.22 0.83
C THR A 51 -0.11 8.47 1.69
N VAL A 52 -0.43 8.38 2.99
CA VAL A 52 -0.19 9.47 3.95
C VAL A 52 1.29 9.82 4.03
N TYR A 53 2.19 8.83 4.08
CA TYR A 53 3.65 9.09 4.10
C TYR A 53 4.13 9.78 2.84
N VAL A 54 3.69 9.34 1.66
CA VAL A 54 4.01 10.00 0.38
C VAL A 54 3.54 11.46 0.38
N ASN A 55 2.32 11.71 0.85
CA ASN A 55 1.77 13.07 0.93
C ASN A 55 2.49 13.95 1.95
N GLN A 56 2.90 13.39 3.09
CA GLN A 56 3.69 14.12 4.08
C GLN A 56 5.06 14.51 3.53
N VAL A 57 5.78 13.58 2.89
CA VAL A 57 7.08 13.89 2.25
C VAL A 57 6.90 14.93 1.15
N ARG A 58 5.86 14.80 0.31
CA ARG A 58 5.53 15.82 -0.70
C ARG A 58 5.29 17.19 -0.07
N SER A 59 4.47 17.25 0.98
CA SER A 59 4.15 18.50 1.67
C SER A 59 5.41 19.12 2.27
N GLU A 60 6.26 18.32 2.89
CA GLU A 60 7.51 18.77 3.49
C GLU A 60 8.48 19.33 2.42
N ILE A 61 8.62 18.63 1.29
CA ILE A 61 9.43 19.10 0.16
C ILE A 61 8.90 20.41 -0.40
N LEU A 62 7.58 20.57 -0.53
CA LEU A 62 6.98 21.79 -1.07
C LEU A 62 7.13 22.97 -0.11
N SER A 63 6.84 22.77 1.18
CA SER A 63 6.71 23.83 2.18
C SER A 63 8.02 24.20 2.88
N ASN A 64 8.88 23.22 3.18
CA ASN A 64 9.97 23.42 4.14
C ASN A 64 11.36 23.22 3.55
N VAL A 65 11.49 22.54 2.41
CA VAL A 65 12.80 22.40 1.73
C VAL A 65 13.10 23.65 0.92
N SER A 66 14.24 24.29 1.17
CA SER A 66 14.69 25.49 0.45
C SER A 66 15.23 25.17 -0.95
N ASP A 67 15.34 26.20 -1.79
CA ASP A 67 15.86 26.06 -3.16
C ASP A 67 17.32 25.58 -3.19
N GLU A 68 18.12 25.94 -2.19
CA GLU A 68 19.51 25.47 -2.05
C GLU A 68 19.56 23.98 -1.70
N GLU A 69 18.70 23.53 -0.80
CA GLU A 69 18.56 22.12 -0.41
C GLU A 69 18.03 21.26 -1.56
N ILE A 70 17.10 21.79 -2.37
CA ILE A 70 16.65 21.09 -3.58
C ILE A 70 17.79 20.95 -4.58
N LYS A 71 18.60 22.00 -4.79
CA LYS A 71 19.77 21.94 -5.66
C LYS A 71 20.82 20.95 -5.16
N SER A 72 21.04 20.87 -3.85
CA SER A 72 21.97 19.90 -3.27
C SER A 72 21.47 18.46 -3.48
N MET A 73 20.18 18.19 -3.27
CA MET A 73 19.58 16.88 -3.60
C MET A 73 19.68 16.55 -5.09
N LEU A 74 19.52 17.55 -5.97
CA LEU A 74 19.64 17.36 -7.41
C LEU A 74 21.07 16.97 -7.83
N ASN A 75 22.09 17.49 -7.14
CA ASN A 75 23.49 17.12 -7.36
C ASN A 75 23.82 15.71 -6.82
N LEU A 76 23.13 15.26 -5.76
CA LEU A 76 23.27 13.90 -5.22
C LEU A 76 22.59 12.84 -6.11
N GLY A 77 21.68 13.25 -6.99
CA GLY A 77 20.94 12.36 -7.87
C GLY A 77 19.73 11.73 -7.18
N GLU A 78 19.72 10.41 -7.08
CA GLU A 78 18.65 9.68 -6.41
C GLU A 78 18.94 9.55 -4.92
N VAL A 79 17.96 9.87 -4.09
CA VAL A 79 18.05 9.69 -2.65
C VAL A 79 16.89 8.83 -2.15
N TYR A 80 17.07 8.20 -1.01
CA TYR A 80 16.15 7.20 -0.47
C TYR A 80 15.81 7.48 0.99
N ILE A 81 14.60 7.12 1.42
CA ILE A 81 14.18 7.11 2.84
C ILE A 81 13.89 5.66 3.22
N GLU A 82 14.59 5.17 4.23
CA GLU A 82 14.43 3.81 4.76
C GLU A 82 13.14 3.65 5.58
N GLU A 83 12.64 2.42 5.69
CA GLU A 83 11.43 2.07 6.48
C GLU A 83 11.43 2.68 7.88
N ALA A 84 12.55 2.59 8.59
CA ALA A 84 12.68 3.07 9.97
C ALA A 84 12.38 4.58 10.09
N LYS A 85 12.62 5.35 9.03
CA LYS A 85 12.39 6.80 8.96
C LYS A 85 11.09 7.15 8.21
N LEU A 86 10.39 6.16 7.62
CA LEU A 86 9.08 6.33 6.99
C LEU A 86 7.96 6.23 8.02
N ASN A 87 7.90 7.21 8.91
CA ASN A 87 6.77 7.36 9.83
C ASN A 87 6.42 8.85 10.01
N SER A 88 5.16 9.12 10.36
CA SER A 88 4.63 10.49 10.44
C SER A 88 5.40 11.39 11.40
N GLU A 89 5.96 10.82 12.46
CA GLU A 89 6.69 11.57 13.48
C GLU A 89 8.07 11.97 12.96
N ALA A 90 8.81 11.00 12.40
CA ALA A 90 10.12 11.23 11.80
C ALA A 90 10.06 12.22 10.63
N ILE A 91 9.01 12.17 9.79
CA ILE A 91 8.85 13.09 8.65
C ILE A 91 8.52 14.51 9.10
N LYS A 92 7.78 14.68 10.21
CA LYS A 92 7.38 16.00 10.72
C LYS A 92 8.43 16.67 11.60
N GLN A 93 9.18 15.88 12.37
CA GLN A 93 10.13 16.40 13.36
C GLN A 93 11.51 16.68 12.76
N ASN A 94 11.91 15.93 11.74
CA ASN A 94 13.23 16.05 11.12
C ASN A 94 13.12 16.72 9.76
N LYS A 95 14.18 17.41 9.34
CA LYS A 95 14.25 17.91 7.96
C LYS A 95 14.38 16.72 7.00
N ILE A 96 13.82 16.83 5.79
CA ILE A 96 13.93 15.77 4.76
C ILE A 96 15.38 15.36 4.53
N LEU A 97 16.31 16.31 4.54
CA LEU A 97 17.74 16.06 4.35
C LEU A 97 18.38 15.16 5.42
N GLU A 98 17.82 15.11 6.63
CA GLU A 98 18.35 14.31 7.75
C GLU A 98 17.87 12.85 7.69
N ILE A 99 16.76 12.62 6.97
CA ILE A 99 16.16 11.29 6.86
C ILE A 99 16.50 10.57 5.55
N VAL A 100 17.03 11.28 4.57
CA VAL A 100 17.47 10.69 3.29
C VAL A 100 18.86 10.06 3.38
N THR A 101 19.09 9.07 2.53
CA THR A 101 20.37 8.40 2.28
C THR A 101 20.59 8.26 0.78
N ILE A 102 21.86 8.25 0.35
CA ILE A 102 22.24 7.97 -1.04
C ILE A 102 22.34 6.47 -1.33
N THR A 103 22.34 5.63 -0.28
CA THR A 103 22.48 4.18 -0.43
C THR A 103 21.10 3.58 -0.62
N VAL A 104 20.94 2.74 -1.64
CA VAL A 104 19.70 1.99 -1.86
C VAL A 104 19.44 1.08 -0.66
N PRO A 105 18.29 1.20 0.02
CA PRO A 105 17.98 0.34 1.15
C PRO A 105 17.89 -1.13 0.73
N GLN A 106 18.52 -2.03 1.50
CA GLN A 106 18.52 -3.46 1.18
C GLN A 106 17.18 -4.16 1.45
N LYS A 107 16.36 -3.59 2.35
CA LYS A 107 15.05 -4.13 2.70
C LYS A 107 13.95 -3.35 1.99
N LYS A 108 12.93 -4.08 1.51
CA LYS A 108 11.71 -3.46 0.98
C LYS A 108 10.89 -2.82 2.11
N GLN A 109 10.13 -1.81 1.69
CA GLN A 109 9.68 -0.63 2.41
C GLN A 109 10.71 0.50 2.43
N TYR A 110 10.81 1.19 1.30
CA TYR A 110 11.59 2.43 1.21
C TYR A 110 11.00 3.37 0.17
N MET A 111 11.25 4.66 0.36
CA MET A 111 10.90 5.69 -0.62
C MET A 111 12.12 6.09 -1.41
N LYS A 112 11.98 6.18 -2.72
CA LYS A 112 12.95 6.75 -3.65
C LYS A 112 12.47 8.14 -4.04
N ILE A 113 13.38 9.11 -4.01
CA ILE A 113 13.16 10.49 -4.42
C ILE A 113 14.12 10.76 -5.58
N SER A 114 13.54 11.09 -6.73
CA SER A 114 14.30 11.46 -7.93
C SER A 114 13.95 12.88 -8.33
N LEU A 115 14.97 13.71 -8.47
CA LEU A 115 14.82 15.10 -8.91
C LEU A 115 15.36 15.26 -10.33
N TYR A 116 14.64 15.99 -11.17
CA TYR A 116 15.04 16.28 -12.54
C TYR A 116 14.99 17.78 -12.80
N SER A 117 16.08 18.33 -13.34
CA SER A 117 16.20 19.74 -13.70
C SER A 117 15.62 19.99 -15.09
N GLY A 118 14.67 20.93 -15.18
CA GLY A 118 14.07 21.40 -16.43
C GLY A 118 13.71 22.89 -16.33
N SER A 119 12.60 23.32 -16.93
CA SER A 119 12.05 24.67 -16.71
C SER A 119 11.55 24.87 -15.27
N LEU A 120 11.08 23.78 -14.64
CA LEU A 120 10.76 23.65 -13.22
C LEU A 120 11.47 22.40 -12.69
N ILE A 121 11.72 22.34 -11.38
CA ILE A 121 12.27 21.13 -10.78
C ILE A 121 11.14 20.12 -10.62
N THR A 122 11.31 18.98 -11.29
CA THR A 122 10.38 17.85 -11.20
C THR A 122 10.84 16.91 -10.09
N VAL A 123 9.96 16.62 -9.15
CA VAL A 123 10.21 15.67 -8.06
C VAL A 123 9.31 14.45 -8.25
N ASN A 124 9.93 13.28 -8.35
CA ASN A 124 9.26 11.98 -8.40
C ASN A 124 9.52 11.23 -7.09
N LEU A 125 8.47 10.96 -6.34
CA LEU A 125 8.47 10.07 -5.19
C LEU A 125 7.97 8.70 -5.61
N ASN A 126 8.73 7.66 -5.31
CA ASN A 126 8.33 6.26 -5.51
C ASN A 126 8.50 5.50 -4.21
N LEU A 127 7.41 5.14 -3.56
CA LEU A 127 7.42 4.32 -2.35
C LEU A 127 7.23 2.86 -2.74
N TYR A 128 8.22 2.01 -2.45
CA TYR A 128 8.18 0.57 -2.69
C TYR A 128 7.84 -0.16 -1.41
N MET A 129 6.78 -0.95 -1.42
CA MET A 129 6.25 -1.63 -0.24
C MET A 129 5.86 -3.07 -0.52
N ASN A 130 5.71 -3.85 0.54
CA ASN A 130 5.13 -5.19 0.48
C ASN A 130 3.86 -5.22 1.33
N ILE A 131 2.71 -5.42 0.71
CA ILE A 131 1.40 -5.53 1.36
C ILE A 131 0.89 -6.95 1.14
N LEU A 132 0.70 -7.69 2.23
CA LEU A 132 0.20 -9.08 2.21
C LEU A 132 0.99 -10.01 1.27
N GLY A 133 2.31 -9.85 1.20
CA GLY A 133 3.19 -10.66 0.35
C GLY A 133 3.25 -10.20 -1.11
N LYS A 134 2.51 -9.15 -1.49
CA LYS A 134 2.56 -8.55 -2.83
C LYS A 134 3.41 -7.29 -2.83
N GLU A 135 4.27 -7.19 -3.83
CA GLU A 135 5.08 -5.99 -4.05
C GLU A 135 4.23 -4.93 -4.73
N GLU A 136 4.12 -3.77 -4.10
CA GLU A 136 3.33 -2.65 -4.56
C GLU A 136 4.21 -1.39 -4.59
N SER A 137 3.80 -0.40 -5.39
CA SER A 137 4.47 0.89 -5.41
C SER A 137 3.49 2.04 -5.54
N ILE A 138 3.71 3.11 -4.78
CA ILE A 138 3.00 4.38 -4.92
C ILE A 138 3.94 5.39 -5.56
N SER A 139 3.54 5.93 -6.71
CA SER A 139 4.27 6.97 -7.44
C SER A 139 3.56 8.30 -7.35
N CYS A 140 4.27 9.35 -6.94
CA CYS A 140 3.77 10.72 -6.92
C CYS A 140 4.76 11.64 -7.64
N LYS A 141 4.28 12.34 -8.68
CA LYS A 141 5.04 13.34 -9.42
C LYS A 141 4.49 14.73 -9.14
N PHE A 142 5.37 15.66 -8.80
CA PHE A 142 5.01 17.06 -8.61
C PHE A 142 6.15 18.00 -9.04
N TYR A 143 5.85 19.29 -9.07
CA TYR A 143 6.79 20.33 -9.49
C TYR A 143 7.03 21.31 -8.35
N LYS A 144 8.26 21.78 -8.24
CA LYS A 144 8.65 22.88 -7.36
C LYS A 144 9.23 24.01 -8.20
N SER A 145 8.68 25.21 -8.02
CA SER A 145 9.27 26.42 -8.59
C SER A 145 10.49 26.79 -7.76
N VAL A 146 11.59 27.07 -8.45
CA VAL A 146 12.79 27.65 -7.85
C VAL A 146 12.87 29.07 -8.35
N GLU A 147 12.97 30.04 -7.44
CA GLU A 147 13.16 31.42 -7.87
C GLU A 147 14.53 31.54 -8.54
N LYS A 148 14.54 31.98 -9.80
CA LYS A 148 15.78 32.41 -10.45
C LYS A 148 16.17 33.75 -9.84
N LYS A 149 17.13 33.74 -8.92
CA LYS A 149 17.95 34.93 -8.65
C LYS A 149 18.80 35.25 -9.87
#